data_AF-A0A2P5XN89-F1
#
_entry.id   AF-A0A2P5XN89-F1
#
_cell.length_a   1.000
_cell.length_b   1.000
_cell.length_c   1.000
_cell.angle_alpha   90.00
_cell.angle_beta   90.00
_cell.angle_gamma   90.00
#
_symmetry.space_group_name_H-M   'P 1'
#
loop_
_entity.id
_entity.type
_entity.pdbx_description
1 polymer ?
#
loop_
_entity_poly.entity_id
_entity_poly.type
_entity_poly.pdbx_seq_one_letter_code
_entity_poly.pdbx_strand_id
1 'polypeptide(L)'
;MFPRFSGENLEKNRILYSKVEKLAEKHGCTAAQLALAWVLHQGDDVAPIPGTTKIENLDSNIESVKVKLTKEDLKEIIDAIPIHEVAGKETATTERVEARIDAVQKLWIAINGGFSERSQSAPVLSQDELKKLAADKAVESVKSGMVLGLGTGSTAAFVVDKLGQLLSTGQLSNIVGIPTSKRTQEQAASLNIPLSTLDLHPHIDLAIDGADEVDPNLDLVKGRGGALLREKMVEAASSSFIVVADDSKLVSGLGGSGLAMPVEVVQFCWKYNLVRLEGLFKELGCEAKLRLAGDGSEKPYVTDNMNYMVDLYFKNPIKDGFAAGKEISAMEGVVEHGLFLGMATSVIIAGKTALPGAAVKGFCSFWLHPSTPNHERFAAYSKTFSLEHHALAFLVLSAFPLVIEHCRAGIEGKKH
;
A
#
# COMPACT_ATOMS: atom_id res chain seq x y z
N MET A 1 4.17 1.78 -32.46
CA MET A 1 3.02 1.81 -33.39
C MET A 1 2.19 0.56 -33.14
N PHE A 2 0.88 0.66 -32.98
CA PHE A 2 0.03 -0.49 -32.60
C PHE A 2 -0.34 -1.30 -33.85
N PRO A 3 0.12 -2.56 -34.01
CA PRO A 3 -0.04 -3.34 -35.23
C PRO A 3 -1.48 -3.57 -35.67
N ARG A 4 -2.43 -3.58 -34.71
CA ARG A 4 -3.87 -3.73 -34.95
C ARG A 4 -4.52 -2.49 -35.58
N PHE A 5 -3.85 -1.33 -35.54
CA PHE A 5 -4.38 -0.04 -36.00
C PHE A 5 -3.51 0.59 -37.10
N SER A 6 -2.77 -0.22 -37.85
CA SER A 6 -1.88 0.25 -38.92
C SER A 6 -2.06 -0.55 -40.20
N GLY A 7 -2.04 0.13 -41.35
CA GLY A 7 -2.08 -0.49 -42.68
C GLY A 7 -3.34 -1.33 -42.90
N GLU A 8 -3.18 -2.49 -43.54
CA GLU A 8 -4.29 -3.40 -43.88
C GLU A 8 -5.03 -3.97 -42.65
N ASN A 9 -4.40 -4.00 -41.47
CA ASN A 9 -5.04 -4.48 -40.25
C ASN A 9 -6.13 -3.52 -39.76
N LEU A 10 -5.96 -2.21 -39.96
CA LEU A 10 -6.97 -1.21 -39.60
C LEU A 10 -8.24 -1.41 -40.44
N GLU A 11 -8.09 -1.62 -41.75
CA GLU A 11 -9.22 -1.80 -42.65
C GLU A 11 -9.99 -3.09 -42.34
N LYS A 12 -9.29 -4.18 -42.01
CA LYS A 12 -9.89 -5.44 -41.57
C LYS A 12 -10.63 -5.29 -40.24
N ASN A 13 -10.06 -4.57 -39.28
CA ASN A 13 -10.66 -4.36 -37.95
C ASN A 13 -11.81 -3.34 -37.96
N ARG A 14 -11.94 -2.51 -39.00
CA ARG A 14 -13.02 -1.52 -39.14
C ARG A 14 -14.42 -2.16 -39.11
N ILE A 15 -14.56 -3.34 -39.69
CA ILE A 15 -15.83 -4.09 -39.71
C ILE A 15 -16.26 -4.46 -38.28
N LEU A 16 -15.30 -4.84 -37.43
CA LEU A 16 -15.54 -5.17 -36.02
C LEU A 16 -15.93 -3.91 -35.24
N TYR A 17 -15.26 -2.79 -35.50
CA TYR A 17 -15.60 -1.51 -34.89
C TYR A 17 -17.04 -1.07 -35.23
N SER A 18 -17.47 -1.21 -36.49
CA SER A 18 -18.84 -0.90 -36.88
C SER A 18 -19.90 -1.82 -36.25
N LYS A 19 -19.55 -3.07 -35.88
CA LYS A 19 -20.45 -3.94 -35.09
C LYS A 19 -20.63 -3.38 -33.67
N VAL A 20 -19.55 -2.92 -33.04
CA VAL A 20 -19.57 -2.31 -31.70
C VAL A 20 -20.31 -0.97 -31.70
N GLU A 21 -20.16 -0.14 -32.73
CA GLU A 21 -20.90 1.12 -32.86
C GLU A 21 -22.41 0.89 -32.89
N LYS A 22 -22.88 -0.11 -33.66
CA LYS A 22 -24.31 -0.46 -33.71
C LYS A 22 -24.84 -0.96 -32.36
N LEU A 23 -24.04 -1.73 -31.62
CA LEU A 23 -24.39 -2.12 -30.26
C LEU A 23 -24.43 -0.92 -29.32
N ALA A 24 -23.52 0.03 -29.49
CA ALA A 24 -23.49 1.22 -28.64
C ALA A 24 -24.71 2.10 -28.87
N GLU A 25 -25.13 2.26 -30.13
CA GLU A 25 -26.38 2.92 -30.52
C GLU A 25 -27.60 2.25 -29.89
N LYS A 26 -27.67 0.91 -29.89
CA LYS A 26 -28.73 0.13 -29.22
C LYS A 26 -28.85 0.48 -27.72
N HIS A 27 -27.71 0.74 -27.07
CA HIS A 27 -27.65 1.12 -25.65
C HIS A 27 -27.66 2.64 -25.41
N GLY A 28 -27.87 3.46 -26.46
CA GLY A 28 -27.91 4.92 -26.34
C GLY A 28 -26.59 5.54 -25.87
N CYS A 29 -25.47 4.90 -26.19
CA CYS A 29 -24.14 5.29 -25.71
C CYS A 29 -23.11 5.29 -26.86
N THR A 30 -21.92 5.82 -26.62
CA THR A 30 -20.81 5.76 -27.57
C THR A 30 -20.11 4.40 -27.50
N ALA A 31 -19.39 4.00 -28.56
CA ALA A 31 -18.59 2.77 -28.54
C ALA A 31 -17.57 2.74 -27.39
N ALA A 32 -17.07 3.92 -27.00
CA ALA A 32 -16.25 4.13 -25.80
C ALA A 32 -16.97 3.70 -24.54
N GLN A 33 -18.17 4.26 -24.35
CA GLN A 33 -18.99 4.04 -23.17
C GLN A 33 -19.45 2.60 -23.08
N LEU A 34 -19.82 1.97 -24.19
CA LEU A 34 -20.22 0.57 -24.23
C LEU A 34 -19.09 -0.36 -23.76
N ALA A 35 -17.86 -0.11 -24.20
CA ALA A 35 -16.72 -0.94 -23.82
C ALA A 35 -16.31 -0.72 -22.35
N LEU A 36 -16.34 0.52 -21.88
CA LEU A 36 -16.10 0.83 -20.46
C LEU A 36 -17.17 0.20 -19.57
N ALA A 37 -18.43 0.27 -19.99
CA ALA A 37 -19.54 -0.39 -19.33
C ALA A 37 -19.38 -1.92 -19.30
N TRP A 38 -18.95 -2.53 -20.41
CA TRP A 38 -18.67 -3.97 -20.44
C TRP A 38 -17.59 -4.37 -19.44
N VAL A 39 -16.50 -3.58 -19.33
CA VAL A 39 -15.44 -3.81 -18.33
C VAL A 39 -15.98 -3.68 -16.90
N LEU A 40 -16.80 -2.67 -16.63
CA LEU A 40 -17.44 -2.47 -15.32
C LEU A 40 -18.36 -3.65 -14.92
N HIS A 41 -18.89 -4.39 -15.88
CA HIS A 41 -19.78 -5.53 -15.62
C HIS A 41 -19.02 -6.88 -15.52
N GLN A 42 -17.68 -6.89 -15.55
CA GLN A 42 -16.89 -8.12 -15.38
C GLN A 42 -16.74 -8.55 -13.90
N GLY A 43 -16.98 -7.64 -12.95
CA GLY A 43 -16.91 -7.92 -11.52
C GLY A 43 -16.91 -6.64 -10.67
N ASP A 44 -17.32 -6.75 -9.41
CA ASP A 44 -17.37 -5.61 -8.45
C ASP A 44 -15.97 -5.07 -8.08
N ASP A 45 -14.92 -5.79 -8.48
CA ASP A 45 -13.50 -5.48 -8.31
C ASP A 45 -12.84 -4.93 -9.59
N VAL A 46 -13.60 -4.71 -10.67
CA VAL A 46 -13.08 -4.28 -11.97
C VAL A 46 -13.39 -2.80 -12.25
N ALA A 47 -12.34 -1.98 -12.44
CA ALA A 47 -12.47 -0.57 -12.78
C ALA A 47 -11.69 -0.22 -14.06
N PRO A 48 -12.35 0.27 -15.13
CA PRO A 48 -11.64 0.69 -16.33
C PRO A 48 -10.96 2.05 -16.14
N ILE A 49 -9.75 2.18 -16.72
CA ILE A 49 -8.99 3.45 -16.72
C ILE A 49 -9.00 4.02 -18.16
N PRO A 50 -9.96 4.89 -18.51
CA PRO A 50 -10.00 5.49 -19.83
C PRO A 50 -8.76 6.37 -20.03
N GLY A 51 -7.95 6.06 -21.04
CA GLY A 51 -6.77 6.86 -21.38
C GLY A 51 -7.17 7.97 -22.34
N THR A 52 -7.32 9.19 -21.84
CA THR A 52 -7.61 10.35 -22.68
C THR A 52 -6.81 11.57 -22.22
N THR A 53 -6.35 12.37 -23.18
CA THR A 53 -5.69 13.67 -22.93
C THR A 53 -6.64 14.85 -23.08
N LYS A 54 -7.89 14.61 -23.51
CA LYS A 54 -8.95 15.62 -23.67
C LYS A 54 -10.01 15.46 -22.58
N ILE A 55 -10.37 16.58 -21.95
CA ILE A 55 -11.37 16.64 -20.87
C ILE A 55 -12.76 16.24 -21.37
N GLU A 56 -13.17 16.70 -22.56
CA GLU A 56 -14.48 16.36 -23.15
C GLU A 56 -14.70 14.84 -23.32
N ASN A 57 -13.62 14.11 -23.66
CA ASN A 57 -13.65 12.65 -23.76
C ASN A 57 -13.72 11.99 -22.38
N LEU A 58 -13.15 12.62 -21.34
CA LEU A 58 -13.28 12.15 -19.97
C LEU A 58 -14.72 12.25 -19.51
N ASP A 59 -15.35 13.42 -19.72
CA ASP A 59 -16.74 13.69 -19.38
C ASP A 59 -17.68 12.72 -20.11
N SER A 60 -17.45 12.48 -21.40
CA SER A 60 -18.18 11.46 -22.16
C SER A 60 -17.98 10.05 -21.58
N ASN A 61 -16.76 9.67 -21.20
CA ASN A 61 -16.47 8.33 -20.69
C ASN A 61 -17.11 8.05 -19.31
N ILE A 62 -17.31 9.06 -18.46
CA ILE A 62 -17.98 8.92 -17.15
C ILE A 62 -19.40 8.36 -17.30
N GLU A 63 -20.10 8.76 -18.36
CA GLU A 63 -21.47 8.33 -18.60
C GLU A 63 -21.60 6.81 -18.85
N SER A 64 -20.49 6.11 -19.10
CA SER A 64 -20.46 4.63 -19.17
C SER A 64 -20.96 3.93 -17.91
N VAL A 65 -20.81 4.55 -16.72
CA VAL A 65 -21.29 4.00 -15.43
C VAL A 65 -22.82 3.85 -15.40
N LYS A 66 -23.52 4.66 -16.21
CA LYS A 66 -24.98 4.65 -16.30
C LYS A 66 -25.50 3.58 -17.26
N VAL A 67 -24.65 3.05 -18.14
CA VAL A 67 -25.02 1.99 -19.07
C VAL A 67 -25.16 0.69 -18.29
N LYS A 68 -26.37 0.13 -18.26
CA LYS A 68 -26.67 -1.15 -17.61
C LYS A 68 -26.72 -2.25 -18.66
N LEU A 69 -25.90 -3.28 -18.49
CA LEU A 69 -25.81 -4.42 -19.40
C LEU A 69 -26.38 -5.66 -18.71
N THR A 70 -27.33 -6.33 -19.38
CA THR A 70 -27.84 -7.64 -18.98
C THR A 70 -26.84 -8.74 -19.33
N LYS A 71 -27.07 -9.97 -18.83
CA LYS A 71 -26.20 -11.11 -19.18
C LYS A 71 -26.26 -11.41 -20.68
N GLU A 72 -27.41 -11.20 -21.29
CA GLU A 72 -27.64 -11.33 -22.72
C GLU A 72 -26.86 -10.27 -23.51
N ASP A 73 -26.84 -9.02 -23.04
CA ASP A 73 -26.06 -7.94 -23.67
C ASP A 73 -24.55 -8.20 -23.57
N LEU A 74 -24.07 -8.68 -22.42
CA LEU A 74 -22.65 -9.05 -22.26
C LEU A 74 -22.23 -10.13 -23.24
N LYS A 75 -23.10 -11.12 -23.47
CA LYS A 75 -22.87 -12.18 -24.45
C LYS A 75 -22.85 -11.62 -25.88
N GLU A 76 -23.82 -10.77 -26.23
CA GLU A 76 -23.90 -10.14 -27.55
C GLU A 76 -22.68 -9.26 -27.86
N ILE A 77 -22.15 -8.54 -26.86
CA ILE A 77 -20.94 -7.71 -26.99
C ILE A 77 -19.70 -8.59 -27.23
N ILE A 78 -19.58 -9.72 -26.53
CA ILE A 78 -18.47 -10.67 -26.72
C ILE A 78 -18.53 -11.31 -28.11
N ASP A 79 -19.72 -11.76 -28.51
CA ASP A 79 -19.95 -12.42 -29.80
C ASP A 79 -19.73 -11.47 -31.00
N ALA A 80 -19.80 -10.15 -30.79
CA ALA A 80 -19.56 -9.15 -31.82
C ALA A 80 -18.08 -9.01 -32.23
N ILE A 81 -17.13 -9.41 -31.37
CA ILE A 81 -15.69 -9.36 -31.65
C ILE A 81 -15.04 -10.73 -31.41
N PRO A 82 -15.23 -11.69 -32.33
CA PRO A 82 -14.51 -12.96 -32.27
C PRO A 82 -13.01 -12.74 -32.51
N ILE A 83 -12.17 -13.26 -31.61
CA ILE A 83 -10.71 -13.05 -31.66
C ILE A 83 -10.01 -13.54 -32.90
N HIS A 84 -10.53 -14.60 -33.51
CA HIS A 84 -9.97 -15.12 -34.75
C HIS A 84 -10.19 -14.17 -35.94
N GLU A 85 -11.09 -13.19 -35.83
CA GLU A 85 -11.32 -12.15 -36.85
C GLU A 85 -10.46 -10.88 -36.64
N VAL A 86 -9.74 -10.75 -35.50
CA VAL A 86 -8.94 -9.55 -35.20
C VAL A 86 -7.57 -9.60 -35.88
N ALA A 87 -7.29 -8.65 -36.76
CA ALA A 87 -6.02 -8.54 -37.48
C ALA A 87 -4.94 -7.78 -36.69
N GLY A 88 -3.72 -8.33 -36.62
CA GLY A 88 -2.52 -7.71 -36.01
C GLY A 88 -2.08 -8.29 -34.66
N LYS A 89 -0.76 -8.38 -34.43
CA LYS A 89 -0.16 -8.91 -33.19
C LYS A 89 -0.43 -8.00 -31.98
N GLU A 90 -0.61 -8.61 -30.82
CA GLU A 90 -0.77 -7.92 -29.53
C GLU A 90 0.55 -7.29 -29.09
N THR A 91 0.53 -6.05 -28.62
CA THR A 91 1.74 -5.34 -28.14
C THR A 91 1.61 -5.08 -26.65
N ALA A 92 2.06 -6.01 -25.82
CA ALA A 92 2.30 -5.74 -24.40
C ALA A 92 3.70 -5.12 -24.26
N THR A 93 3.79 -3.83 -23.91
CA THR A 93 5.00 -3.27 -23.33
C THR A 93 4.67 -2.61 -21.99
N THR A 94 5.43 -3.03 -20.97
CA THR A 94 5.26 -2.81 -19.53
C THR A 94 5.45 -1.35 -19.09
N GLU A 95 5.84 -0.44 -19.99
CA GLU A 95 6.34 0.90 -19.66
C GLU A 95 5.28 2.03 -19.59
N ARG A 96 3.99 1.75 -19.84
CA ARG A 96 2.94 2.80 -19.89
C ARG A 96 1.99 2.87 -18.68
N VAL A 97 2.25 2.08 -17.65
CA VAL A 97 1.38 1.97 -16.46
C VAL A 97 1.52 3.18 -15.52
N GLU A 98 2.69 3.82 -15.48
CA GLU A 98 3.02 4.82 -14.44
C GLU A 98 2.37 6.20 -14.65
N ALA A 99 1.99 6.56 -15.87
CA ALA A 99 1.45 7.89 -16.17
C ALA A 99 -0.07 8.05 -15.96
N ARG A 100 -0.80 6.99 -15.59
CA ARG A 100 -2.29 6.98 -15.60
C ARG A 100 -2.95 7.11 -14.21
N ILE A 101 -2.17 7.13 -13.14
CA ILE A 101 -2.67 7.07 -11.74
C ILE A 101 -3.37 8.38 -11.29
N ASP A 102 -2.95 9.55 -11.78
CA ASP A 102 -3.55 10.85 -11.42
C ASP A 102 -4.96 11.07 -12.03
N ALA A 103 -5.23 10.50 -13.20
CA ALA A 103 -6.52 10.63 -13.88
C ALA A 103 -7.62 9.75 -13.24
N VAL A 104 -7.23 8.61 -12.66
CA VAL A 104 -8.13 7.67 -11.96
C VAL A 104 -8.74 8.30 -10.71
N GLN A 105 -7.95 9.10 -9.97
CA GLN A 105 -8.44 9.79 -8.78
C GLN A 105 -9.50 10.85 -9.10
N LYS A 106 -9.34 11.57 -10.22
CA LYS A 106 -10.29 12.62 -10.64
C LYS A 106 -11.63 12.04 -11.10
N LEU A 107 -11.61 10.91 -11.79
CA LEU A 107 -12.83 10.22 -12.26
C LEU A 107 -13.64 9.62 -11.11
N TRP A 108 -12.93 9.06 -10.12
CA TRP A 108 -13.53 8.43 -8.96
C TRP A 108 -14.31 9.43 -8.06
N ILE A 109 -13.83 10.67 -7.98
CA ILE A 109 -14.48 11.79 -7.28
C ILE A 109 -15.76 12.25 -8.02
N ALA A 110 -15.72 12.31 -9.36
CA ALA A 110 -16.86 12.76 -10.17
C ALA A 110 -18.05 11.77 -10.15
N ILE A 111 -17.78 10.46 -10.08
CA ILE A 111 -18.82 9.41 -10.10
C ILE A 111 -19.58 9.31 -8.76
N ASN A 112 -18.96 9.66 -7.64
CA ASN A 112 -19.55 9.48 -6.29
C ASN A 112 -20.05 10.78 -5.65
N GLY A 113 -19.89 11.93 -6.31
CA GLY A 113 -20.25 13.26 -5.80
C GLY A 113 -21.40 13.89 -6.59
N GLY A 114 -22.63 13.40 -6.44
CA GLY A 114 -23.82 14.01 -7.01
C GLY A 114 -24.56 14.91 -6.01
N PHE A 115 -24.61 16.22 -6.32
CA PHE A 115 -25.43 17.32 -5.75
C PHE A 115 -24.97 18.06 -4.48
N SER A 116 -24.43 19.25 -4.74
CA SER A 116 -24.71 20.53 -4.08
C SER A 116 -24.43 20.67 -2.58
N GLU A 117 -23.24 21.17 -2.24
CA GLU A 117 -23.05 22.51 -1.65
C GLU A 117 -21.56 22.86 -1.60
N ARG A 118 -21.22 24.10 -2.00
CA ARG A 118 -19.95 24.84 -1.87
C ARG A 118 -18.66 24.02 -1.77
N SER A 119 -17.81 24.17 -2.79
CA SER A 119 -16.41 23.72 -2.75
C SER A 119 -15.67 24.29 -1.53
N GLN A 120 -15.57 23.49 -0.48
CA GLN A 120 -14.42 23.52 0.39
C GLN A 120 -13.48 22.44 -0.14
N SER A 121 -12.24 22.82 -0.48
CA SER A 121 -11.17 21.86 -0.73
C SER A 121 -11.18 20.82 0.38
N ALA A 122 -11.21 19.53 0.05
CA ALA A 122 -11.06 18.47 1.04
C ALA A 122 -9.82 18.79 1.90
N PRO A 123 -9.95 18.83 3.24
CA PRO A 123 -8.85 19.24 4.10
C PRO A 123 -7.66 18.29 3.90
N VAL A 124 -6.46 18.84 3.75
CA VAL A 124 -5.23 18.06 3.76
C VAL A 124 -5.14 17.40 5.14
N LEU A 125 -5.24 16.07 5.19
CA LEU A 125 -5.15 15.34 6.44
C LEU A 125 -3.79 15.63 7.11
N SER A 126 -3.85 15.96 8.38
CA SER A 126 -2.70 16.04 9.27
C SER A 126 -2.05 14.67 9.43
N GLN A 127 -0.79 14.65 9.89
CA GLN A 127 -0.09 13.39 10.11
C GLN A 127 -0.79 12.51 11.17
N ASP A 128 -1.38 13.12 12.20
CA ASP A 128 -2.10 12.39 13.22
C ASP A 128 -3.43 11.82 12.72
N GLU A 129 -4.11 12.49 11.78
CA GLU A 129 -5.28 11.92 11.10
C GLU A 129 -4.90 10.71 10.23
N LEU A 130 -3.75 10.73 9.56
CA LEU A 130 -3.24 9.59 8.80
C LEU A 130 -2.91 8.41 9.74
N LYS A 131 -2.21 8.67 10.84
CA LYS A 131 -1.92 7.65 11.86
C LYS A 131 -3.20 7.03 12.41
N LYS A 132 -4.21 7.85 12.70
CA LYS A 132 -5.51 7.39 13.17
C LYS A 132 -6.23 6.53 12.14
N LEU A 133 -6.20 6.90 10.85
CA LEU A 133 -6.78 6.11 9.77
C LEU A 133 -6.09 4.73 9.66
N ALA A 134 -4.76 4.70 9.71
CA ALA A 134 -3.98 3.47 9.73
C ALA A 134 -4.37 2.57 10.92
N ALA A 135 -4.47 3.16 12.10
CA ALA A 135 -4.87 2.47 13.33
C ALA A 135 -6.30 1.92 13.25
N ASP A 136 -7.27 2.73 12.84
CA ASP A 136 -8.69 2.32 12.72
C ASP A 136 -8.82 1.11 11.78
N LYS A 137 -8.11 1.10 10.65
CA LYS A 137 -8.11 -0.06 9.75
C LYS A 137 -7.48 -1.29 10.38
N ALA A 138 -6.34 -1.15 11.05
CA ALA A 138 -5.66 -2.31 11.64
C ALA A 138 -6.55 -3.00 12.67
N VAL A 139 -7.31 -2.21 13.45
CA VAL A 139 -8.24 -2.74 14.45
C VAL A 139 -9.42 -3.51 13.84
N GLU A 140 -9.77 -3.31 12.56
CA GLU A 140 -10.77 -4.17 11.88
C GLU A 140 -10.37 -5.65 11.84
N SER A 141 -9.07 -5.96 11.96
CA SER A 141 -8.58 -7.34 12.00
C SER A 141 -8.70 -8.00 13.38
N VAL A 142 -9.03 -7.22 14.41
CA VAL A 142 -9.13 -7.67 15.80
C VAL A 142 -10.50 -8.29 16.06
N LYS A 143 -10.51 -9.45 16.71
CA LYS A 143 -11.71 -10.19 17.09
C LYS A 143 -11.77 -10.37 18.60
N SER A 144 -12.99 -10.45 19.12
CA SER A 144 -13.22 -10.80 20.54
C SER A 144 -12.54 -12.13 20.88
N GLY A 145 -11.94 -12.23 22.06
CA GLY A 145 -11.21 -13.43 22.50
C GLY A 145 -9.72 -13.46 22.14
N MET A 146 -9.21 -12.53 21.33
CA MET A 146 -7.81 -12.52 20.91
C MET A 146 -6.84 -12.09 22.01
N VAL A 147 -5.65 -12.71 22.02
CA VAL A 147 -4.45 -12.19 22.67
C VAL A 147 -3.73 -11.28 21.69
N LEU A 148 -3.51 -10.02 22.07
CA LEU A 148 -3.00 -8.97 21.21
C LEU A 148 -1.63 -8.48 21.67
N GLY A 149 -0.67 -8.38 20.75
CA GLY A 149 0.54 -7.60 20.96
C GLY A 149 0.24 -6.12 20.77
N LEU A 150 0.43 -5.31 21.82
CA LEU A 150 0.17 -3.87 21.78
C LEU A 150 1.47 -3.11 21.54
N GLY A 151 1.60 -2.54 20.35
CA GLY A 151 2.77 -1.79 19.90
C GLY A 151 3.09 -0.51 20.68
N THR A 152 4.19 0.14 20.33
CA THR A 152 4.67 1.39 20.95
C THR A 152 4.86 2.50 19.92
N GLY A 153 4.50 3.73 20.30
CA GLY A 153 4.71 4.93 19.49
C GLY A 153 3.42 5.67 19.18
N SER A 154 3.54 6.80 18.46
CA SER A 154 2.38 7.68 18.24
C SER A 154 1.27 7.03 17.41
N THR A 155 1.61 6.13 16.48
CA THR A 155 0.60 5.43 15.66
C THR A 155 -0.06 4.30 16.43
N ALA A 156 0.74 3.49 17.15
CA ALA A 156 0.24 2.42 18.02
C ALA A 156 -0.64 2.97 19.15
N ALA A 157 -0.38 4.18 19.64
CA ALA A 157 -1.25 4.83 20.62
C ALA A 157 -2.69 4.98 20.12
N PHE A 158 -2.91 5.31 18.84
CA PHE A 158 -4.26 5.36 18.26
C PHE A 158 -4.92 3.96 18.16
N VAL A 159 -4.13 2.90 17.95
CA VAL A 159 -4.63 1.51 17.98
C VAL A 159 -5.14 1.19 19.38
N VAL A 160 -4.36 1.49 20.41
CA VAL A 160 -4.71 1.28 21.81
C VAL A 160 -5.96 2.08 22.20
N ASP A 161 -6.04 3.35 21.80
CA ASP A 161 -7.22 4.20 22.02
C ASP A 161 -8.49 3.60 21.38
N LYS A 162 -8.36 3.11 20.15
CA LYS A 162 -9.48 2.50 19.42
C LYS A 162 -9.94 1.19 20.06
N LEU A 163 -9.00 0.35 20.52
CA LEU A 163 -9.32 -0.88 21.25
C LEU A 163 -10.08 -0.58 22.56
N GLY A 164 -9.61 0.41 23.32
CA GLY A 164 -10.29 0.88 24.53
C GLY A 164 -11.71 1.36 24.24
N GLN A 165 -11.89 2.13 23.17
CA GLN A 165 -13.22 2.55 22.71
C GLN A 165 -14.14 1.35 22.44
N LEU A 166 -13.70 0.38 21.63
CA LEU A 166 -14.51 -0.78 21.23
C LEU A 166 -14.85 -1.70 22.40
N LEU A 167 -13.96 -1.82 23.39
CA LEU A 167 -14.25 -2.50 24.65
C LEU A 167 -15.33 -1.76 25.45
N SER A 168 -15.19 -0.43 25.59
CA SER A 168 -16.15 0.38 26.36
C SER A 168 -17.57 0.36 25.78
N THR A 169 -17.69 0.25 24.45
CA THR A 169 -18.98 0.17 23.75
C THR A 169 -19.54 -1.26 23.66
N GLY A 170 -18.78 -2.27 24.10
CA GLY A 170 -19.15 -3.69 24.02
C GLY A 170 -19.08 -4.28 22.60
N GLN A 171 -18.51 -3.55 21.64
CA GLN A 171 -18.29 -4.05 20.26
C GLN A 171 -17.15 -5.07 20.19
N LEU A 172 -16.21 -5.00 21.14
CA LEU A 172 -15.15 -5.96 21.35
C LEU A 172 -15.22 -6.48 22.79
N SER A 173 -14.87 -7.75 23.00
CA SER A 173 -14.90 -8.36 24.34
C SER A 173 -13.82 -9.43 24.48
N ASN A 174 -13.45 -9.75 25.72
CA ASN A 174 -12.56 -10.86 26.06
C ASN A 174 -11.18 -10.82 25.34
N ILE A 175 -10.67 -9.63 25.00
CA ILE A 175 -9.29 -9.51 24.51
C ILE A 175 -8.32 -9.37 25.68
N VAL A 176 -7.06 -9.77 25.47
CA VAL A 176 -5.96 -9.57 26.42
C VAL A 176 -4.79 -8.93 25.68
N GLY A 177 -4.26 -7.82 26.19
CA GLY A 177 -3.14 -7.08 25.62
C GLY A 177 -1.80 -7.43 26.27
N ILE A 178 -0.78 -7.64 25.44
CA ILE A 178 0.62 -7.81 25.82
C ILE A 178 1.40 -6.55 25.38
N PRO A 179 1.73 -5.63 26.30
CA PRO A 179 2.32 -4.35 25.95
C PRO A 179 3.81 -4.46 25.62
N THR A 180 4.24 -3.76 24.58
CA THR A 180 5.64 -3.69 24.14
C THR A 180 6.46 -2.62 24.86
N SER A 181 5.86 -1.78 25.71
CA SER A 181 6.56 -0.82 26.55
C SER A 181 5.77 -0.51 27.82
N LYS A 182 6.43 0.07 28.82
CA LYS A 182 5.75 0.63 30.01
C LYS A 182 4.75 1.73 29.61
N ARG A 183 5.12 2.56 28.64
CA ARG A 183 4.22 3.60 28.08
C ARG A 183 2.93 2.99 27.54
N THR A 184 3.03 1.96 26.70
CA THR A 184 1.85 1.28 26.14
C THR A 184 1.05 0.57 27.24
N GLN A 185 1.73 -0.04 28.21
CA GLN A 185 1.08 -0.66 29.36
C GLN A 185 0.23 0.34 30.15
N GLU A 186 0.79 1.51 30.46
CA GLU A 186 0.10 2.58 31.18
C GLU A 186 -1.12 3.11 30.40
N GLN A 187 -0.97 3.36 29.10
CA GLN A 187 -2.07 3.80 28.24
C GLN A 187 -3.20 2.75 28.22
N ALA A 188 -2.86 1.50 27.92
CA ALA A 188 -3.85 0.42 27.83
C ALA A 188 -4.58 0.18 29.16
N ALA A 189 -3.85 0.25 30.28
CA ALA A 189 -4.44 0.15 31.62
C ALA A 189 -5.44 1.30 31.89
N SER A 190 -5.10 2.53 31.49
CA SER A 190 -5.99 3.69 31.66
C SER A 190 -7.31 3.57 30.87
N LEU A 191 -7.33 2.75 29.83
CA LEU A 191 -8.49 2.47 28.99
C LEU A 191 -9.22 1.18 29.37
N ASN A 192 -8.84 0.55 30.50
CA ASN A 192 -9.39 -0.72 30.98
C ASN A 192 -9.23 -1.89 30.00
N ILE A 193 -8.19 -1.88 29.17
CA ILE A 193 -7.82 -3.05 28.36
C ILE A 193 -7.20 -4.09 29.32
N PRO A 194 -7.69 -5.34 29.37
CA PRO A 194 -7.06 -6.39 30.18
C PRO A 194 -5.63 -6.64 29.71
N LEU A 195 -4.67 -6.66 30.64
CA LEU A 195 -3.24 -6.80 30.32
C LEU A 195 -2.67 -8.11 30.86
N SER A 196 -1.68 -8.64 30.16
CA SER A 196 -0.91 -9.81 30.57
C SER A 196 0.54 -9.74 30.06
N THR A 197 1.29 -10.83 30.20
CA THR A 197 2.69 -10.96 29.76
C THR A 197 2.88 -12.17 28.87
N LEU A 198 4.02 -12.22 28.16
CA LEU A 198 4.42 -13.40 27.38
C LEU A 198 4.62 -14.65 28.25
N ASP A 199 4.91 -14.51 29.54
CA ASP A 199 5.04 -15.65 30.46
C ASP A 199 3.71 -16.40 30.65
N LEU A 200 2.59 -15.66 30.61
CA LEU A 200 1.24 -16.21 30.78
C LEU A 200 0.57 -16.53 29.43
N HIS A 201 0.90 -15.76 28.39
CA HIS A 201 0.42 -15.98 27.02
C HIS A 201 1.61 -16.01 26.04
N PRO A 202 2.30 -17.15 25.90
CA PRO A 202 3.46 -17.28 25.02
C PRO A 202 3.10 -17.29 23.53
N HIS A 203 1.81 -17.39 23.20
CA HIS A 203 1.29 -17.32 21.84
C HIS A 203 0.35 -16.13 21.73
N ILE A 204 0.62 -15.26 20.76
CA ILE A 204 -0.16 -14.06 20.46
C ILE A 204 -0.90 -14.27 19.14
N ASP A 205 -2.17 -13.91 19.07
CA ASP A 205 -2.96 -14.06 17.85
C ASP A 205 -2.56 -12.99 16.82
N LEU A 206 -2.44 -11.74 17.28
CA LEU A 206 -2.17 -10.59 16.43
C LEU A 206 -1.35 -9.54 17.18
N ALA A 207 -0.21 -9.14 16.65
CA ALA A 207 0.50 -7.93 17.07
C ALA A 207 0.18 -6.77 16.11
N ILE A 208 -0.05 -5.58 16.66
CA ILE A 208 -0.18 -4.35 15.87
C ILE A 208 0.80 -3.32 16.42
N ASP A 209 1.71 -2.84 15.57
CA ASP A 209 2.69 -1.83 15.96
C ASP A 209 3.06 -0.89 14.80
N GLY A 210 3.70 0.24 15.10
CA GLY A 210 4.29 1.12 14.12
C GLY A 210 5.68 0.67 13.65
N ALA A 211 6.16 1.37 12.62
CA ALA A 211 7.52 1.27 12.13
C ALA A 211 8.13 2.66 11.90
N ASP A 212 9.45 2.71 11.97
CA ASP A 212 10.25 3.89 11.71
C ASP A 212 10.66 4.01 10.24
N GLU A 213 10.87 2.86 9.59
CA GLU A 213 11.02 2.68 8.15
C GLU A 213 10.36 1.37 7.72
N VAL A 214 9.85 1.34 6.50
CA VAL A 214 9.28 0.15 5.85
C VAL A 214 9.86 0.07 4.44
N ASP A 215 10.52 -1.04 4.11
CA ASP A 215 11.04 -1.29 2.78
C ASP A 215 10.04 -2.09 1.89
N PRO A 216 10.34 -2.29 0.59
CA PRO A 216 9.46 -3.03 -0.32
C PRO A 216 9.25 -4.51 0.01
N ASN A 217 10.12 -5.12 0.84
CA ASN A 217 10.01 -6.50 1.30
C ASN A 217 9.20 -6.62 2.60
N LEU A 218 8.70 -5.49 3.13
CA LEU A 218 8.05 -5.37 4.43
C LEU A 218 9.02 -5.60 5.60
N ASP A 219 10.33 -5.50 5.34
CA ASP A 219 11.32 -5.41 6.38
C ASP A 219 11.30 -4.00 6.99
N LEU A 220 11.60 -3.90 8.28
CA LEU A 220 11.39 -2.68 9.04
C LEU A 220 12.65 -2.20 9.75
N VAL A 221 12.75 -0.88 9.90
CA VAL A 221 13.45 -0.29 11.05
C VAL A 221 12.41 0.09 12.11
N LYS A 222 12.69 -0.25 13.37
CA LYS A 222 11.92 0.11 14.56
C LYS A 222 12.86 0.52 15.70
N GLY A 223 12.29 1.02 16.79
CA GLY A 223 13.02 1.32 18.03
C GLY A 223 13.35 2.78 18.29
N ARG A 224 12.96 3.74 17.43
CA ARG A 224 13.16 5.18 17.73
C ARG A 224 12.39 5.62 18.98
N GLY A 225 11.34 4.89 19.36
CA GLY A 225 10.63 5.05 20.62
C GLY A 225 11.32 4.44 21.85
N GLY A 226 12.38 3.64 21.67
CA GLY A 226 13.16 3.06 22.78
C GLY A 226 12.69 1.69 23.31
N ALA A 227 11.75 1.04 22.63
CA ALA A 227 11.11 -0.20 23.10
C ALA A 227 11.45 -1.46 22.28
N LEU A 228 12.43 -1.38 21.35
CA LEU A 228 12.68 -2.40 20.32
C LEU A 228 12.80 -3.84 20.82
N LEU A 229 13.40 -4.06 22.01
CA LEU A 229 13.57 -5.41 22.53
C LEU A 229 12.22 -6.06 22.82
N ARG A 230 11.35 -5.35 23.54
CA ARG A 230 10.02 -5.85 23.91
C ARG A 230 9.09 -5.91 22.70
N GLU A 231 9.17 -4.91 21.80
CA GLU A 231 8.51 -4.95 20.49
C GLU A 231 8.83 -6.26 19.76
N LYS A 232 10.13 -6.57 19.58
CA LYS A 232 10.54 -7.78 18.85
C LYS A 232 10.11 -9.07 19.53
N MET A 233 10.22 -9.15 20.86
CA MET A 233 9.77 -10.32 21.62
C MET A 233 8.28 -10.60 21.42
N VAL A 234 7.44 -9.56 21.51
CA VAL A 234 5.98 -9.68 21.39
C VAL A 234 5.57 -9.96 19.95
N GLU A 235 6.16 -9.26 18.97
CA GLU A 235 5.86 -9.43 17.55
C GLU A 235 6.31 -10.80 17.04
N ALA A 236 7.47 -11.30 17.47
CA ALA A 236 7.95 -12.64 17.10
C ALA A 236 7.08 -13.77 17.70
N ALA A 237 6.39 -13.52 18.81
CA ALA A 237 5.46 -14.47 19.43
C ALA A 237 4.06 -14.45 18.78
N SER A 238 3.83 -13.56 17.80
CA SER A 238 2.53 -13.38 17.16
C SER A 238 2.34 -14.26 15.92
N SER A 239 1.11 -14.74 15.72
CA SER A 239 0.73 -15.49 14.51
C SER A 239 0.58 -14.57 13.29
N SER A 240 0.28 -13.31 13.53
CA SER A 240 0.21 -12.26 12.52
C SER A 240 0.73 -10.96 13.12
N PHE A 241 1.56 -10.25 12.36
CA PHE A 241 2.07 -8.94 12.73
C PHE A 241 1.65 -7.91 11.68
N ILE A 242 0.81 -6.95 12.10
CA ILE A 242 0.34 -5.84 11.27
C ILE A 242 1.11 -4.58 11.65
N VAL A 243 1.79 -3.98 10.68
CA VAL A 243 2.47 -2.70 10.83
C VAL A 243 1.53 -1.56 10.45
N VAL A 244 1.46 -0.50 11.24
CA VAL A 244 0.71 0.73 10.93
C VAL A 244 1.66 1.91 10.77
N ALA A 245 1.64 2.55 9.60
CA ALA A 245 2.53 3.67 9.30
C ALA A 245 1.88 4.69 8.37
N ASP A 246 2.46 5.90 8.33
CA ASP A 246 2.18 6.88 7.29
C ASP A 246 3.15 6.75 6.10
N ASP A 247 2.80 7.31 4.95
CA ASP A 247 3.60 7.23 3.71
C ASP A 247 5.04 7.75 3.85
N SER A 248 5.31 8.64 4.82
CA SER A 248 6.66 9.12 5.13
C SER A 248 7.62 8.04 5.65
N LYS A 249 7.10 6.86 6.04
CA LYS A 249 7.91 5.74 6.55
C LYS A 249 8.42 4.82 5.44
N LEU A 250 7.91 4.97 4.21
CA LEU A 250 8.33 4.13 3.09
C LEU A 250 9.72 4.54 2.61
N VAL A 251 10.60 3.56 2.49
CA VAL A 251 11.96 3.72 1.98
C VAL A 251 12.23 2.72 0.87
N SER A 252 13.17 3.02 -0.02
CA SER A 252 13.62 2.06 -1.05
C SER A 252 14.53 0.96 -0.49
N GLY A 253 15.10 1.18 0.70
CA GLY A 253 15.90 0.22 1.45
C GLY A 253 16.19 0.76 2.85
N LEU A 254 16.32 -0.15 3.83
CA LEU A 254 16.47 0.21 5.24
C LEU A 254 17.74 1.02 5.51
N GLY A 255 17.67 1.95 6.47
CA GLY A 255 18.69 2.96 6.72
C GLY A 255 18.71 4.09 5.69
N GLY A 256 17.82 4.04 4.69
CA GLY A 256 17.76 5.01 3.59
C GLY A 256 17.09 6.34 3.94
N SER A 257 16.40 6.43 5.09
CA SER A 257 15.67 7.66 5.45
C SER A 257 16.57 8.77 6.02
N GLY A 258 17.85 8.48 6.30
CA GLY A 258 18.78 9.37 7.00
C GLY A 258 18.48 9.56 8.49
N LEU A 259 17.49 8.85 9.03
CA LEU A 259 17.16 8.84 10.45
C LEU A 259 17.75 7.58 11.12
N ALA A 260 17.69 7.52 12.44
CA ALA A 260 18.38 6.48 13.21
C ALA A 260 17.84 5.06 12.96
N MET A 261 18.74 4.08 12.82
CA MET A 261 18.50 2.67 13.10
C MET A 261 19.07 2.33 14.48
N PRO A 262 18.23 2.05 15.49
CA PRO A 262 18.69 1.90 16.86
C PRO A 262 19.23 0.50 17.18
N VAL A 263 20.19 0.41 18.09
CA VAL A 263 20.71 -0.85 18.65
C VAL A 263 20.72 -0.74 20.17
N GLU A 264 20.02 -1.65 20.85
CA GLU A 264 20.02 -1.75 22.31
C GLU A 264 21.29 -2.49 22.77
N VAL A 265 22.05 -1.89 23.66
CA VAL A 265 23.31 -2.43 24.19
C VAL A 265 23.34 -2.35 25.71
N VAL A 266 24.00 -3.31 26.34
CA VAL A 266 24.23 -3.25 27.79
C VAL A 266 25.02 -1.99 28.16
N GLN A 267 24.80 -1.48 29.38
CA GLN A 267 25.47 -0.26 29.82
C GLN A 267 26.98 -0.43 29.96
N PHE A 268 27.44 -1.61 30.38
CA PHE A 268 28.85 -1.91 30.53
C PHE A 268 29.55 -1.87 29.17
N CYS A 269 30.59 -1.03 29.05
CA CYS A 269 31.37 -0.89 27.82
C CYS A 269 30.56 -0.52 26.56
N TRP A 270 29.42 0.17 26.68
CA TRP A 270 28.62 0.59 25.52
C TRP A 270 29.42 1.35 24.45
N LYS A 271 30.43 2.16 24.85
CA LYS A 271 31.32 2.90 23.93
C LYS A 271 32.09 1.96 23.00
N TYR A 272 32.47 0.78 23.50
CA TYR A 272 33.16 -0.23 22.71
C TYR A 272 32.24 -0.77 21.60
N ASN A 273 30.99 -1.08 21.92
CA ASN A 273 30.01 -1.50 20.91
C ASN A 273 29.65 -0.38 19.95
N LEU A 274 29.58 0.89 20.37
CA LEU A 274 29.40 2.01 19.46
C LEU A 274 30.45 2.02 18.34
N VAL A 275 31.73 1.91 18.70
CA VAL A 275 32.84 1.92 17.73
C VAL A 275 32.78 0.71 16.80
N ARG A 276 32.42 -0.47 17.32
CA ARG A 276 32.27 -1.69 16.51
C ARG A 276 31.11 -1.58 15.52
N LEU A 277 29.97 -1.08 15.97
CA LEU A 277 28.78 -0.89 15.13
C LEU A 277 29.05 0.13 14.02
N GLU A 278 29.71 1.25 14.33
CA GLU A 278 30.13 2.22 13.31
C GLU A 278 31.09 1.58 12.29
N GLY A 279 32.07 0.81 12.78
CA GLY A 279 33.04 0.11 11.95
C GLY A 279 32.42 -0.90 10.99
N LEU A 280 31.41 -1.65 11.45
CA LEU A 280 30.69 -2.64 10.64
C LEU A 280 30.06 -2.02 9.38
N PHE A 281 29.57 -0.78 9.48
CA PHE A 281 28.87 -0.09 8.41
C PHE A 281 29.64 1.10 7.82
N LYS A 282 30.97 1.14 8.00
CA LYS A 282 31.82 2.24 7.55
C LYS A 282 31.67 2.53 6.05
N GLU A 283 31.57 1.49 5.22
CA GLU A 283 31.40 1.62 3.77
C GLU A 283 30.04 2.22 3.36
N LEU A 284 29.03 2.12 4.24
CA LEU A 284 27.72 2.76 4.05
C LEU A 284 27.71 4.22 4.54
N GLY A 285 28.85 4.72 5.04
CA GLY A 285 28.97 6.05 5.63
C GLY A 285 28.23 6.18 6.96
N CYS A 286 28.19 5.10 7.75
CA CYS A 286 27.53 5.08 9.04
C CYS A 286 28.20 6.03 10.04
N GLU A 287 27.39 6.76 10.80
CA GLU A 287 27.78 7.50 12.01
C GLU A 287 27.00 6.89 13.19
N ALA A 288 27.69 6.48 14.25
CA ALA A 288 27.05 5.91 15.44
C ALA A 288 27.03 6.92 16.60
N LYS A 289 25.88 7.07 17.26
CA LYS A 289 25.71 7.99 18.40
C LYS A 289 25.06 7.30 19.57
N LEU A 290 25.50 7.62 20.78
CA LEU A 290 24.71 7.27 21.97
C LEU A 290 23.42 8.09 21.97
N ARG A 291 22.29 7.43 22.15
CA ARG A 291 21.01 8.13 22.36
C ARG A 291 21.01 8.79 23.73
N LEU A 292 20.63 10.07 23.77
CA LEU A 292 20.49 10.85 25.01
C LEU A 292 19.04 10.87 25.49
N ALA A 293 18.82 11.16 26.77
CA ALA A 293 17.49 11.14 27.42
C ALA A 293 16.47 12.13 26.82
N GLY A 294 16.92 13.16 26.09
CA GLY A 294 16.04 14.11 25.41
C GLY A 294 15.42 15.18 26.32
N ASP A 295 15.76 15.21 27.61
CA ASP A 295 15.34 16.20 28.62
C ASP A 295 16.27 17.42 28.69
N GLY A 296 17.18 17.56 27.71
CA GLY A 296 18.23 18.57 27.68
C GLY A 296 19.48 18.19 28.49
N SER A 297 19.48 17.05 29.20
CA SER A 297 20.69 16.53 29.84
C SER A 297 21.54 15.71 28.86
N GLU A 298 22.84 15.64 29.14
CA GLU A 298 23.77 14.76 28.42
C GLU A 298 23.76 13.31 28.93
N LYS A 299 22.70 12.92 29.66
CA LYS A 299 22.59 11.56 30.20
C LYS A 299 22.19 10.59 29.08
N PRO A 300 22.74 9.37 29.06
CA PRO A 300 22.29 8.32 28.16
C PRO A 300 20.80 8.03 28.35
N TYR A 301 20.09 7.76 27.25
CA TYR A 301 18.75 7.18 27.30
C TYR A 301 18.81 5.78 27.91
N VAL A 302 17.85 5.46 28.78
CA VAL A 302 17.73 4.16 29.44
C VAL A 302 16.44 3.50 28.99
N THR A 303 16.54 2.31 28.40
CA THR A 303 15.38 1.54 27.94
C THR A 303 14.57 0.99 29.12
N ASP A 304 13.36 0.50 28.85
CA ASP A 304 12.54 -0.21 29.86
C ASP A 304 13.23 -1.43 30.46
N ASN A 305 14.25 -1.95 29.79
CA ASN A 305 15.05 -3.11 30.19
C ASN A 305 16.40 -2.71 30.80
N MET A 306 16.57 -1.43 31.15
CA MET A 306 17.74 -0.88 31.81
C MET A 306 19.03 -0.93 30.97
N ASN A 307 18.91 -0.88 29.65
CA ASN A 307 20.03 -0.84 28.70
C ASN A 307 20.17 0.56 28.09
N TYR A 308 21.25 0.78 27.33
CA TYR A 308 21.43 1.98 26.51
C TYR A 308 21.07 1.72 25.06
N MET A 309 20.94 2.80 24.28
CA MET A 309 20.77 2.71 22.82
C MET A 309 21.89 3.43 22.08
N VAL A 310 22.42 2.76 21.06
CA VAL A 310 23.29 3.33 20.04
C VAL A 310 22.48 3.50 18.76
N ASP A 311 22.36 4.73 18.28
CA ASP A 311 21.71 5.10 17.04
C ASP A 311 22.70 5.11 15.88
N LEU A 312 22.39 4.36 14.82
CA LEU A 312 23.17 4.29 13.60
C LEU A 312 22.51 5.13 12.51
N TYR A 313 23.25 6.06 11.92
CA TYR A 313 22.78 6.92 10.84
C TYR A 313 23.56 6.61 9.57
N PHE A 314 22.88 6.30 8.48
CA PHE A 314 23.53 5.88 7.23
C PHE A 314 23.44 6.94 6.14
N LYS A 315 24.48 7.03 5.31
CA LYS A 315 24.44 7.81 4.06
C LYS A 315 23.85 7.02 2.91
N ASN A 316 24.01 5.70 2.94
CA ASN A 316 23.50 4.78 1.93
C ASN A 316 22.70 3.66 2.61
N PRO A 317 21.61 3.16 1.97
CA PRO A 317 20.83 2.06 2.52
C PRO A 317 21.66 0.80 2.79
N ILE A 318 21.21 0.02 3.77
CA ILE A 318 21.73 -1.31 4.10
C ILE A 318 21.41 -2.25 2.93
N LYS A 319 22.45 -2.90 2.39
CA LYS A 319 22.31 -3.77 1.21
C LYS A 319 21.67 -5.12 1.52
N ASP A 320 22.06 -5.71 2.65
CA ASP A 320 21.56 -7.00 3.12
C ASP A 320 21.21 -6.88 4.59
N GLY A 321 19.91 -6.70 4.87
CA GLY A 321 19.39 -6.55 6.23
C GLY A 321 19.65 -7.79 7.08
N PHE A 322 19.49 -9.00 6.53
CA PHE A 322 19.64 -10.25 7.27
C PHE A 322 21.08 -10.50 7.68
N ALA A 323 22.04 -10.28 6.77
CA ALA A 323 23.45 -10.35 7.10
C ALA A 323 23.84 -9.29 8.14
N ALA A 324 23.37 -8.05 7.97
CA ALA A 324 23.60 -6.97 8.93
C ALA A 324 23.07 -7.30 10.33
N GLY A 325 21.82 -7.76 10.44
CA GLY A 325 21.21 -8.14 11.71
C GLY A 325 21.96 -9.27 12.41
N LYS A 326 22.40 -10.27 11.65
CA LYS A 326 23.22 -11.38 12.18
C LYS A 326 24.55 -10.89 12.73
N GLU A 327 25.26 -10.03 12.00
CA GLU A 327 26.55 -9.46 12.43
C GLU A 327 26.40 -8.57 13.67
N ILE A 328 25.33 -7.76 13.73
CA ILE A 328 25.03 -6.94 14.92
C ILE A 328 24.76 -7.84 16.14
N SER A 329 23.91 -8.86 15.97
CA SER A 329 23.53 -9.78 17.05
C SER A 329 24.70 -10.63 17.56
N ALA A 330 25.73 -10.83 16.75
CA ALA A 330 26.93 -11.57 17.13
C ALA A 330 27.88 -10.78 18.07
N MET A 331 27.67 -9.46 18.24
CA MET A 331 28.52 -8.64 19.09
C MET A 331 28.16 -8.78 20.58
N GLU A 332 29.17 -9.07 21.40
CA GLU A 332 29.00 -9.19 22.85
C GLU A 332 28.52 -7.88 23.47
N GLY A 333 27.44 -7.95 24.25
CA GLY A 333 26.82 -6.79 24.87
C GLY A 333 25.86 -6.01 23.98
N VAL A 334 25.67 -6.41 22.71
CA VAL A 334 24.43 -6.08 21.98
C VAL A 334 23.32 -6.94 22.56
N VAL A 335 22.18 -6.29 22.86
CA VAL A 335 20.98 -6.94 23.40
C VAL A 335 20.02 -7.23 22.26
N GLU A 336 19.74 -6.24 21.41
CA GLU A 336 18.86 -6.36 20.24
C GLU A 336 19.07 -5.17 19.29
N HIS A 337 18.60 -5.27 18.04
CA HIS A 337 18.70 -4.23 17.03
C HIS A 337 17.35 -3.83 16.41
N GLY A 338 17.30 -2.65 15.81
CA GLY A 338 16.11 -2.07 15.20
C GLY A 338 15.69 -2.68 13.86
N LEU A 339 16.46 -3.62 13.29
CA LEU A 339 16.04 -4.37 12.09
C LEU A 339 15.04 -5.48 12.44
N PHE A 340 13.84 -5.42 11.88
CA PHE A 340 12.78 -6.43 12.04
C PHE A 340 12.52 -7.03 10.67
N LEU A 341 13.08 -8.22 10.46
CA LEU A 341 13.29 -8.79 9.13
C LEU A 341 12.46 -10.07 8.97
N GLY A 342 11.63 -10.15 7.92
CA GLY A 342 10.74 -11.27 7.66
C GLY A 342 9.67 -11.49 8.75
N MET A 343 9.35 -10.44 9.52
CA MET A 343 8.39 -10.52 10.65
C MET A 343 7.01 -9.99 10.28
N ALA A 344 6.94 -8.89 9.53
CA ALA A 344 5.67 -8.26 9.19
C ALA A 344 4.84 -9.17 8.28
N THR A 345 3.62 -9.48 8.70
CA THR A 345 2.65 -10.21 7.87
C THR A 345 1.96 -9.27 6.91
N SER A 346 1.63 -8.07 7.38
CA SER A 346 1.11 -6.99 6.55
C SER A 346 1.52 -5.62 7.03
N VAL A 347 1.49 -4.66 6.11
CA VAL A 347 1.71 -3.24 6.40
C VAL A 347 0.49 -2.47 5.92
N ILE A 348 0.00 -1.60 6.80
CA ILE A 348 -1.06 -0.64 6.57
C ILE A 348 -0.46 0.75 6.48
N ILE A 349 -0.48 1.33 5.28
CA ILE A 349 -0.01 2.69 5.01
C ILE A 349 -1.17 3.65 4.81
N ALA A 350 -1.17 4.74 5.58
CA ALA A 350 -2.02 5.91 5.34
C ALA A 350 -1.19 7.05 4.71
N GLY A 351 -1.56 7.49 3.52
CA GLY A 351 -0.84 8.53 2.79
C GLY A 351 -1.73 9.64 2.24
N LYS A 352 -1.10 10.76 1.87
CA LYS A 352 -1.78 11.91 1.23
C LYS A 352 -2.00 11.70 -0.27
N THR A 353 -1.23 10.80 -0.86
CA THR A 353 -1.23 10.48 -2.29
C THR A 353 -1.33 8.98 -2.49
N ALA A 354 -1.98 8.56 -3.59
CA ALA A 354 -1.96 7.18 -4.04
C ALA A 354 -0.51 6.75 -4.26
N LEU A 355 -0.02 5.75 -3.51
CA LEU A 355 1.24 5.10 -3.86
C LEU A 355 1.07 4.41 -5.23
N PRO A 356 2.12 4.30 -6.05
CA PRO A 356 2.07 3.50 -7.26
C PRO A 356 1.64 2.06 -6.91
N GLY A 357 0.48 1.63 -7.40
CA GLY A 357 -0.11 0.32 -7.08
C GLY A 357 -1.13 0.30 -5.93
N ALA A 358 -1.43 1.43 -5.28
CA ALA A 358 -2.50 1.55 -4.29
C ALA A 358 -3.73 2.25 -4.91
N ALA A 359 -4.85 1.54 -5.05
CA ALA A 359 -6.14 2.14 -5.37
C ALA A 359 -6.62 3.02 -4.20
N VAL A 360 -6.94 4.29 -4.48
CA VAL A 360 -7.43 5.26 -3.48
C VAL A 360 -8.95 5.36 -3.51
N LYS A 361 -9.60 5.05 -2.38
CA LYS A 361 -10.36 6.07 -1.62
C LYS A 361 -9.49 6.38 -0.38
N GLY A 362 -9.91 7.11 0.65
CA GLY A 362 -9.14 7.08 1.91
C GLY A 362 -8.95 5.63 2.39
N PHE A 363 -7.80 5.03 2.10
CA PHE A 363 -7.59 3.58 2.18
C PHE A 363 -6.20 3.29 2.71
N CYS A 364 -6.17 2.54 3.79
CA CYS A 364 -5.07 1.69 4.16
C CYS A 364 -4.79 0.69 3.03
N SER A 365 -3.60 0.76 2.48
CA SER A 365 -3.07 -0.29 1.59
C SER A 365 -2.66 -1.49 2.44
N PHE A 366 -3.03 -2.71 2.04
CA PHE A 366 -2.68 -3.96 2.71
C PHE A 366 -1.58 -4.64 1.89
N TRP A 367 -0.39 -4.82 2.48
CA TRP A 367 0.67 -5.65 1.89
C TRP A 367 0.67 -7.04 2.54
N LEU A 368 1.02 -8.12 1.84
CA LEU A 368 1.11 -9.47 2.42
C LEU A 368 2.48 -10.09 2.13
N HIS A 369 3.07 -10.79 3.10
CA HIS A 369 4.38 -11.43 3.00
C HIS A 369 4.39 -12.64 2.02
N PRO A 370 5.45 -12.86 1.21
CA PRO A 370 5.50 -13.92 0.17
C PRO A 370 5.47 -15.39 0.64
N SER A 371 5.53 -15.67 1.95
CA SER A 371 5.70 -17.03 2.49
C SER A 371 4.44 -17.65 3.11
N THR A 372 3.24 -17.10 2.85
CA THR A 372 1.99 -17.75 3.29
C THR A 372 1.63 -18.94 2.38
N PRO A 373 1.22 -20.09 2.93
CA PRO A 373 0.78 -21.26 2.15
C PRO A 373 -0.62 -21.01 1.59
N ASN A 374 -0.71 -20.16 0.57
CA ASN A 374 -1.85 -19.97 -0.33
C ASN A 374 -1.41 -19.29 -1.64
N HIS A 375 -0.21 -19.63 -2.12
CA HIS A 375 0.42 -19.06 -3.29
C HIS A 375 -0.22 -19.48 -4.64
N GLU A 376 -1.40 -20.11 -4.62
CA GLU A 376 -2.16 -20.48 -5.82
C GLU A 376 -3.33 -19.54 -6.14
N ARG A 377 -3.58 -18.46 -5.37
CA ARG A 377 -4.72 -17.55 -5.64
C ARG A 377 -4.41 -16.10 -6.01
N PHE A 378 -3.15 -15.69 -6.12
CA PHE A 378 -2.83 -14.30 -6.55
C PHE A 378 -1.70 -14.19 -7.59
N ALA A 379 -1.42 -15.27 -8.33
CA ALA A 379 -0.64 -15.23 -9.58
C ALA A 379 -1.54 -15.06 -10.83
N ALA A 380 -2.72 -14.47 -10.66
CA ALA A 380 -3.81 -14.52 -11.63
C ALA A 380 -4.45 -13.14 -11.85
N TYR A 381 -3.65 -12.11 -12.15
CA TYR A 381 -4.19 -10.86 -12.75
C TYR A 381 -3.40 -10.37 -13.98
N SER A 382 -2.65 -11.29 -14.61
CA SER A 382 -2.23 -11.19 -16.01
C SER A 382 -2.43 -12.49 -16.81
N LYS A 383 -3.09 -13.51 -16.22
CA LYS A 383 -3.26 -14.86 -16.83
C LYS A 383 -4.68 -15.44 -16.79
N THR A 384 -5.68 -14.70 -16.31
CA THR A 384 -7.06 -15.19 -16.12
C THR A 384 -8.11 -14.34 -16.82
N PHE A 385 -7.74 -13.72 -17.94
CA PHE A 385 -8.71 -13.56 -19.01
C PHE A 385 -8.45 -14.71 -19.98
N SER A 386 -9.45 -15.57 -20.22
CA SER A 386 -9.33 -16.52 -21.34
C SER A 386 -8.99 -15.71 -22.59
N LEU A 387 -8.29 -16.35 -23.55
CA LEU A 387 -7.91 -15.71 -24.81
C LEU A 387 -9.08 -14.94 -25.47
N GLU A 388 -10.33 -15.35 -25.18
CA GLU A 388 -11.62 -14.74 -25.56
C GLU A 388 -11.89 -13.30 -25.06
N HIS A 389 -11.32 -12.89 -23.93
CA HIS A 389 -11.68 -11.61 -23.28
C HIS A 389 -10.65 -10.49 -23.47
N HIS A 390 -9.43 -10.81 -23.93
CA HIS A 390 -8.35 -9.83 -24.12
C HIS A 390 -8.57 -8.92 -25.34
N ALA A 391 -9.25 -9.38 -26.39
CA ALA A 391 -9.37 -8.60 -27.62
C ALA A 391 -10.27 -7.37 -27.49
N LEU A 392 -11.40 -7.46 -26.77
CA LEU A 392 -12.34 -6.33 -26.60
C LEU A 392 -11.71 -5.20 -25.78
N ALA A 393 -11.07 -5.56 -24.66
CA ALA A 393 -10.34 -4.64 -23.80
C ALA A 393 -9.19 -3.98 -24.56
N PHE A 394 -8.43 -4.74 -25.36
CA PHE A 394 -7.32 -4.17 -26.14
C PHE A 394 -7.82 -3.33 -27.32
N LEU A 395 -8.79 -3.80 -28.12
CA LEU A 395 -9.33 -3.06 -29.27
C LEU A 395 -9.96 -1.74 -28.87
N VAL A 396 -10.64 -1.68 -27.72
CA VAL A 396 -11.29 -0.44 -27.30
C VAL A 396 -10.38 0.44 -26.44
N LEU A 397 -9.65 -0.10 -25.46
CA LEU A 397 -8.81 0.73 -24.58
C LEU A 397 -7.50 1.19 -25.23
N SER A 398 -7.01 0.52 -26.27
CA SER A 398 -5.83 0.98 -27.04
C SER A 398 -6.19 1.79 -28.30
N ALA A 399 -7.48 1.88 -28.67
CA ALA A 399 -7.95 2.78 -29.73
C ALA A 399 -8.10 4.25 -29.28
N PHE A 400 -8.17 4.53 -27.97
CA PHE A 400 -8.44 5.90 -27.48
C PHE A 400 -7.35 6.96 -27.69
N PRO A 401 -6.06 6.62 -27.88
CA PRO A 401 -5.08 7.62 -28.32
C PRO A 401 -5.14 7.93 -29.82
N LEU A 402 -5.85 7.15 -30.64
CA LEU A 402 -5.74 7.22 -32.12
C LEU A 402 -6.98 7.77 -32.85
N VAL A 403 -8.05 8.10 -32.14
CA VAL A 403 -9.19 8.87 -32.73
C VAL A 403 -8.88 10.38 -32.81
N ILE A 404 -7.68 10.83 -32.38
CA ILE A 404 -7.30 12.25 -32.37
C ILE A 404 -6.36 12.66 -33.53
N GLU A 405 -6.01 11.76 -34.46
CA GLU A 405 -5.32 12.16 -35.70
C GLU A 405 -6.18 12.11 -36.97
N HIS A 406 -7.36 11.48 -36.94
CA HIS A 406 -8.24 11.42 -38.13
C HIS A 406 -9.26 12.57 -38.26
N CYS A 407 -9.18 13.60 -37.42
CA CYS A 407 -9.92 14.87 -37.61
C CYS A 407 -9.01 16.09 -37.82
N ARG A 408 -7.71 15.91 -38.09
CA ARG A 408 -6.79 17.03 -38.35
C ARG A 408 -6.14 17.05 -39.74
N ALA A 409 -6.62 16.21 -40.68
CA ALA A 409 -6.22 16.24 -42.09
C ALA A 409 -7.43 16.42 -43.04
N GLY A 410 -8.43 17.18 -42.60
CA GLY A 410 -9.60 17.56 -43.42
C GLY A 410 -9.78 19.06 -43.66
N ILE A 411 -8.97 19.93 -43.02
CA ILE A 411 -9.06 21.39 -43.19
C ILE A 411 -7.65 21.99 -43.19
N GLU A 412 -6.84 21.64 -44.17
CA GLU A 412 -5.88 22.58 -44.77
C GLU A 412 -6.08 22.57 -46.28
N GLY A 413 -7.15 23.26 -46.68
CA GLY A 413 -7.42 23.70 -48.03
C GLY A 413 -7.65 25.21 -48.04
N LYS A 414 -6.56 25.98 -47.93
CA LYS A 414 -6.38 27.38 -48.38
C LYS A 414 -7.26 28.50 -47.75
N LYS A 415 -6.63 29.49 -47.11
CA LYS A 415 -6.33 30.84 -47.70
C LYS A 415 -5.89 31.85 -46.62
N HIS A 416 -4.75 32.49 -46.93
CA HIS A 416 -4.13 33.71 -46.41
C HIS A 416 -3.53 33.70 -45.00
#